data_AF-A0AAD3SG45-F1
#
_entry.id   AF-A0AAD3SG45-F1
#
_cell.length_a   1.000
_cell.length_b   1.000
_cell.length_c   1.000
_cell.angle_alpha   90.00
_cell.angle_beta   90.00
_cell.angle_gamma   90.00
#
_symmetry.space_group_name_H-M   'P 1'
#
loop_
_entity.id
_entity.type
_entity.pdbx_description
1 polymer ?
#
loop_
_entity_poly.entity_id
_entity_poly.type
_entity_poly.pdbx_seq_one_letter_code
_entity_poly.pdbx_strand_id
1 'polypeptide(L)'
;MKREELLQYAQSAITGLKMSADLARIDMEVSSFRTKLNLTEIQSLSTEANGKISEETTLATTEALQEALMQVQIYSNLKALLLEKKAIHSGDSPEVHAQKVDKLKILLESLAISTTKAENRILDHRSHKEEALSFRLAKVNEVSQLEKELAAEIGKLERQKDVLETELKKVNSSLAFANARLRNAIEERQQFDEASNEILQLLQTKEEELSGSVASCRTETDVLNLWISFIEYAWNLQLVCAKQKEEQINDELGRYAEYFANLVLQLLPACKNELGIFMTHFKELVEKLTANDGLDKAAHLDGKNHDEYLASARERKNLEEKYLDLEAKLITTLGVVESIKQLYTQNEDFSRKQDQRIEELLDALREIKDEFDSIKRPNLQVETPTMATRRAAPNTSSKETPTKLKKPSKEKYSKVQVVNGQDFLDSDEELATLESEFMKIIRGHAAEEINSWES
;
A
#
# COMPACT_ATOMS: atom_id res chain seq x y z
N MET A 1 -90.47 -60.49 -47.63
CA MET A 1 -91.04 -61.69 -48.29
C MET A 1 -89.90 -62.63 -48.57
N LYS A 2 -89.94 -63.87 -48.08
CA LYS A 2 -88.84 -64.80 -48.34
C LYS A 2 -88.93 -65.22 -49.81
N ARG A 3 -87.80 -65.26 -50.51
CA ARG A 3 -87.71 -65.71 -51.91
C ARG A 3 -88.48 -67.01 -52.15
N GLU A 4 -88.44 -67.89 -51.17
CA GLU A 4 -89.16 -69.16 -51.14
C GLU A 4 -90.69 -69.01 -51.22
N GLU A 5 -91.26 -68.06 -50.48
CA GLU A 5 -92.71 -67.80 -50.45
C GLU A 5 -93.22 -67.25 -51.80
N LEU A 6 -92.42 -66.40 -52.45
CA LEU A 6 -92.72 -65.86 -53.78
C LEU A 6 -92.67 -66.96 -54.85
N LEU A 7 -91.64 -67.80 -54.80
CA LEU A 7 -91.46 -68.91 -55.75
C LEU A 7 -92.57 -69.95 -55.62
N GLN A 8 -92.92 -70.34 -54.40
CA GLN A 8 -94.01 -71.28 -54.14
C GLN A 8 -95.35 -70.74 -54.64
N TYR A 9 -95.61 -69.44 -54.48
CA TYR A 9 -96.82 -68.82 -54.96
C TYR A 9 -96.88 -68.72 -56.50
N ALA A 10 -95.77 -68.35 -57.14
CA ALA A 10 -95.66 -68.32 -58.60
C ALA A 10 -95.84 -69.71 -59.21
N GLN A 11 -95.24 -70.74 -58.61
CA GLN A 11 -95.40 -72.14 -59.04
C GLN A 11 -96.86 -72.60 -58.96
N SER A 12 -97.55 -72.28 -57.86
CA SER A 12 -98.98 -72.60 -57.67
C SER A 12 -99.90 -71.89 -58.69
N ALA A 13 -99.53 -70.67 -59.13
CA ALA A 13 -100.25 -69.96 -60.18
C ALA A 13 -100.04 -70.58 -61.56
N ILE A 14 -98.82 -71.04 -61.86
CA ILE A 14 -98.50 -71.71 -63.12
C ILE A 14 -99.20 -73.07 -63.22
N THR A 15 -99.25 -73.85 -62.14
CA THR A 15 -99.92 -75.18 -62.14
C THR A 15 -101.42 -75.09 -62.41
N GLY A 16 -102.06 -73.97 -62.06
CA GLY A 16 -103.49 -73.73 -62.30
C GLY A 16 -103.88 -73.53 -63.77
N LEU A 17 -102.90 -73.28 -64.65
CA LEU A 17 -103.09 -73.06 -66.10
C LEU A 17 -102.95 -74.34 -66.94
N LYS A 18 -102.65 -75.49 -66.32
CA LYS A 18 -102.34 -76.74 -67.05
C LYS A 18 -103.62 -77.44 -67.53
N MET A 19 -103.76 -77.63 -68.85
CA MET A 19 -104.88 -78.37 -69.48
C MET A 19 -104.78 -79.89 -69.21
N SER A 20 -105.92 -80.57 -68.96
CA SER A 20 -105.93 -82.03 -68.75
C SER A 20 -105.53 -82.77 -70.03
N ALA A 21 -104.61 -83.74 -69.90
CA ALA A 21 -104.17 -84.60 -70.99
C ALA A 21 -105.33 -85.47 -71.54
N ASP A 22 -106.34 -85.75 -70.70
CA ASP A 22 -107.51 -86.53 -71.07
C ASP A 22 -108.39 -85.82 -72.10
N LEU A 23 -108.37 -84.48 -72.14
CA LEU A 23 -109.14 -83.70 -73.11
C LEU A 23 -108.66 -83.98 -74.55
N ALA A 24 -107.34 -84.04 -74.75
CA ALA A 24 -106.73 -84.34 -76.05
C ALA A 24 -107.02 -85.80 -76.49
N ARG A 25 -107.07 -86.73 -75.53
CA ARG A 25 -107.47 -88.12 -75.79
C ARG A 25 -108.92 -88.21 -76.25
N ILE A 26 -109.86 -87.61 -75.50
CA ILE A 26 -111.29 -87.68 -75.82
C ILE A 26 -111.58 -87.03 -77.17
N ASP A 27 -110.90 -85.93 -77.53
CA ASP A 27 -111.07 -85.29 -78.84
C ASP A 27 -110.66 -86.19 -80.02
N MET A 28 -109.63 -87.00 -79.82
CA MET A 28 -109.19 -87.97 -80.81
C MET A 28 -110.22 -89.09 -80.98
N GLU A 29 -110.76 -89.61 -79.87
CA GLU A 29 -111.77 -90.68 -79.88
C GLU A 29 -113.09 -90.20 -80.49
N VAL A 30 -113.58 -89.01 -80.10
CA VAL A 30 -114.76 -88.36 -80.71
C VAL A 30 -114.59 -88.20 -82.21
N SER A 31 -113.41 -87.79 -82.66
CA SER A 31 -113.08 -87.65 -84.09
C SER A 31 -113.14 -89.00 -84.81
N SER A 32 -112.63 -90.06 -84.19
CA SER A 32 -112.66 -91.42 -84.74
C SER A 32 -114.07 -92.00 -84.86
N PHE A 33 -114.97 -91.66 -83.93
CA PHE A 33 -116.37 -92.10 -84.00
C PHE A 33 -117.17 -91.31 -85.05
N ARG A 34 -116.86 -90.02 -85.26
CA ARG A 34 -117.45 -89.23 -86.35
C ARG A 34 -117.09 -89.76 -87.74
N THR A 35 -115.83 -90.15 -87.97
CA THR A 35 -115.42 -90.68 -89.28
C THR A 35 -116.09 -92.02 -89.59
N LYS A 36 -116.27 -92.88 -88.58
CA LYS A 36 -117.01 -94.15 -88.71
C LYS A 36 -118.49 -93.95 -89.09
N LEU A 37 -119.10 -92.84 -88.70
CA LEU A 37 -120.50 -92.50 -88.99
C LEU A 37 -120.72 -92.07 -90.45
N ASN A 38 -119.76 -91.36 -91.04
CA ASN A 38 -119.84 -90.92 -92.44
C ASN A 38 -119.64 -92.07 -93.44
N LEU A 39 -118.96 -93.15 -93.05
CA LEU A 39 -118.70 -94.31 -93.92
C LEU A 39 -119.94 -95.19 -94.11
N THR A 40 -120.82 -95.27 -93.10
CA THR A 40 -122.05 -96.08 -93.13
C THR A 40 -123.25 -95.38 -93.77
N GLU A 41 -123.16 -94.09 -94.10
CA GLU A 41 -124.24 -93.34 -94.77
C GLU A 41 -124.20 -93.48 -96.32
N ILE A 42 -123.11 -94.02 -96.88
CA ILE A 42 -122.86 -94.07 -98.34
C ILE A 42 -123.30 -95.41 -98.99
N GLN A 43 -123.58 -96.46 -98.22
CA GLN A 43 -123.89 -97.80 -98.75
C GLN A 43 -125.38 -98.04 -99.11
N SER A 44 -126.30 -97.12 -98.81
CA SER A 44 -127.76 -97.34 -98.92
C SER A 44 -128.47 -96.80 -100.18
N LEU A 45 -127.75 -96.37 -101.24
CA LEU A 45 -128.34 -95.58 -102.35
C LEU A 45 -128.12 -96.10 -103.80
N SER A 46 -127.79 -97.38 -104.03
CA SER A 46 -127.61 -97.90 -105.39
C SER A 46 -128.14 -99.33 -105.55
N THR A 47 -129.26 -99.53 -106.26
CA THR A 47 -129.39 -100.33 -107.52
C THR A 47 -130.88 -100.47 -107.90
N GLU A 48 -131.27 -99.90 -109.05
CA GLU A 48 -132.61 -99.96 -109.67
C GLU A 48 -132.47 -100.39 -111.15
N ALA A 49 -133.47 -101.11 -111.69
CA ALA A 49 -133.76 -101.47 -113.09
C ALA A 49 -133.00 -102.65 -113.79
N ASN A 50 -133.68 -103.79 -113.97
CA ASN A 50 -134.50 -104.11 -115.18
C ASN A 50 -134.62 -105.65 -115.45
N GLY A 51 -135.83 -106.13 -115.77
CA GLY A 51 -136.05 -107.11 -116.86
C GLY A 51 -136.23 -108.62 -116.61
N LYS A 52 -137.44 -109.01 -116.16
CA LYS A 52 -138.24 -110.25 -116.46
C LYS A 52 -137.90 -111.65 -115.90
N ILE A 53 -138.85 -112.11 -115.07
CA ILE A 53 -139.47 -113.45 -114.84
C ILE A 53 -138.50 -114.57 -114.40
N SER A 54 -138.57 -115.19 -113.21
CA SER A 54 -139.69 -115.57 -112.31
C SER A 54 -139.14 -115.84 -110.88
N GLU A 55 -139.98 -115.59 -109.85
CA GLU A 55 -139.96 -116.01 -108.43
C GLU A 55 -138.64 -116.01 -107.62
N GLU A 56 -138.58 -115.15 -106.57
CA GLU A 56 -138.09 -115.39 -105.18
C GLU A 56 -137.68 -114.05 -104.51
N THR A 57 -138.39 -113.60 -103.46
CA THR A 57 -138.12 -112.29 -102.78
C THR A 57 -138.55 -112.28 -101.30
N THR A 58 -137.68 -112.77 -100.40
CA THR A 58 -137.83 -112.69 -98.93
C THR A 58 -136.52 -112.39 -98.17
N LEU A 59 -135.47 -111.90 -98.84
CA LEU A 59 -134.13 -111.76 -98.25
C LEU A 59 -133.62 -110.31 -98.03
N ALA A 60 -134.33 -109.28 -98.51
CA ALA A 60 -133.82 -107.90 -98.52
C ALA A 60 -134.14 -107.04 -97.28
N THR A 61 -134.91 -107.54 -96.30
CA THR A 61 -135.40 -106.72 -95.17
C THR A 61 -134.61 -106.87 -93.85
N THR A 62 -133.72 -107.85 -93.73
CA THR A 62 -132.99 -108.12 -92.47
C THR A 62 -131.67 -107.34 -92.34
N GLU A 63 -131.00 -106.98 -93.44
CA GLU A 63 -129.72 -106.25 -93.39
C GLU A 63 -129.88 -104.78 -92.96
N ALA A 64 -130.96 -104.10 -93.37
CA ALA A 64 -131.19 -102.69 -93.05
C ALA A 64 -131.40 -102.41 -91.54
N LEU A 65 -131.96 -103.37 -90.79
CA LEU A 65 -132.16 -103.21 -89.34
C LEU A 65 -130.86 -103.34 -88.54
N GLN A 66 -129.91 -104.14 -89.04
CA GLN A 66 -128.63 -104.36 -88.36
C GLN A 66 -127.70 -103.15 -88.51
N GLU A 67 -127.76 -102.46 -89.64
CA GLU A 67 -127.01 -101.24 -89.90
C GLU A 67 -127.49 -100.05 -89.06
N ALA A 68 -128.82 -99.92 -88.88
CA ALA A 68 -129.40 -98.90 -88.00
C ALA A 68 -129.02 -99.10 -86.51
N LEU A 69 -128.88 -100.36 -86.05
CA LEU A 69 -128.45 -100.66 -84.68
C LEU A 69 -126.99 -100.25 -84.45
N MET A 70 -126.11 -100.48 -85.42
CA MET A 70 -124.71 -100.04 -85.38
C MET A 70 -124.60 -98.51 -85.30
N GLN A 71 -125.43 -97.77 -86.04
CA GLN A 71 -125.45 -96.30 -85.96
C GLN A 71 -125.90 -95.79 -84.59
N VAL A 72 -126.94 -96.38 -83.98
CA VAL A 72 -127.40 -95.99 -82.64
C VAL A 72 -126.32 -96.25 -81.58
N GLN A 73 -125.58 -97.36 -81.68
CA GLN A 73 -124.44 -97.63 -80.80
C GLN A 73 -123.33 -96.59 -80.95
N ILE A 74 -122.99 -96.19 -82.18
CA ILE A 74 -121.98 -95.13 -82.42
C ILE A 74 -122.47 -93.79 -81.86
N TYR A 75 -123.73 -93.40 -82.08
CA TYR A 75 -124.28 -92.15 -81.52
C TYR A 75 -124.33 -92.14 -79.99
N SER A 76 -124.65 -93.27 -79.37
CA SER A 76 -124.63 -93.43 -77.90
C SER A 76 -123.21 -93.25 -77.34
N ASN A 77 -122.22 -93.91 -77.96
CA ASN A 77 -120.82 -93.83 -77.56
C ASN A 77 -120.26 -92.41 -77.75
N LEU A 78 -120.59 -91.74 -78.86
CA LEU A 78 -120.19 -90.36 -79.13
C LEU A 78 -120.76 -89.39 -78.08
N LYS A 79 -122.04 -89.58 -77.69
CA LYS A 79 -122.67 -88.77 -76.64
C LYS A 79 -122.02 -88.99 -75.29
N ALA A 80 -121.66 -90.23 -74.95
CA ALA A 80 -120.95 -90.54 -73.71
C ALA A 80 -119.60 -89.83 -73.66
N LEU A 81 -118.81 -89.90 -74.74
CA LEU A 81 -117.51 -89.22 -74.84
C LEU A 81 -117.63 -87.69 -74.80
N LEU A 82 -118.66 -87.10 -75.43
CA LEU A 82 -118.89 -85.64 -75.37
C LEU A 82 -119.34 -85.17 -73.98
N LEU A 83 -120.11 -85.99 -73.26
CA LEU A 83 -120.46 -85.72 -71.87
C LEU A 83 -119.24 -85.87 -70.94
N GLU A 84 -118.37 -86.85 -71.20
CA GLU A 84 -117.10 -87.01 -70.49
C GLU A 84 -116.17 -85.80 -70.74
N LYS A 85 -116.06 -85.34 -71.99
CA LYS A 85 -115.33 -84.10 -72.34
C LYS A 85 -115.85 -82.88 -71.58
N LYS A 86 -117.17 -82.80 -71.38
CA LYS A 86 -117.80 -81.70 -70.63
C LYS A 86 -117.55 -81.80 -69.13
N ALA A 87 -117.41 -83.01 -68.59
CA ALA A 87 -117.12 -83.25 -67.18
C ALA A 87 -115.64 -82.99 -66.82
N ILE A 88 -114.73 -83.01 -67.80
CA ILE A 88 -113.34 -82.61 -67.58
C ILE A 88 -113.30 -81.10 -67.30
N HIS A 89 -113.02 -80.76 -66.04
CA HIS A 89 -112.73 -79.39 -65.64
C HIS A 89 -111.29 -79.05 -66.07
N SER A 90 -111.13 -78.07 -66.96
CA SER A 90 -109.83 -77.60 -67.44
C SER A 90 -109.31 -76.45 -66.58
N GLY A 91 -108.47 -76.79 -65.58
CA GLY A 91 -107.68 -75.81 -64.81
C GLY A 91 -108.43 -75.06 -63.70
N ASP A 92 -107.78 -74.01 -63.17
CA ASP A 92 -108.38 -73.08 -62.21
C ASP A 92 -109.62 -72.39 -62.81
N SER A 93 -110.63 -72.15 -61.98
CA SER A 93 -111.74 -71.26 -62.34
C SER A 93 -111.22 -69.85 -62.65
N PRO A 94 -111.86 -69.09 -63.58
CA PRO A 94 -111.48 -67.70 -63.90
C PRO A 94 -111.32 -66.80 -62.67
N GLU A 95 -112.14 -67.03 -61.64
CA GLU A 95 -112.10 -66.30 -60.37
C GLU A 95 -110.82 -66.60 -59.57
N VAL A 96 -110.42 -67.87 -59.50
CA VAL A 96 -109.19 -68.30 -58.80
C VAL A 96 -107.95 -67.79 -59.52
N HIS A 97 -107.98 -67.76 -60.86
CA HIS A 97 -106.90 -67.18 -61.66
C HIS A 97 -106.75 -65.67 -61.41
N ALA A 98 -107.84 -64.91 -61.42
CA ALA A 98 -107.83 -63.48 -61.14
C ALA A 98 -107.27 -63.16 -59.74
N GLN A 99 -107.71 -63.90 -58.72
CA GLN A 99 -107.19 -63.77 -57.35
C GLN A 99 -105.68 -64.04 -57.26
N LYS A 100 -105.18 -65.05 -58.00
CA LYS A 100 -103.74 -65.37 -58.03
C LYS A 100 -102.92 -64.27 -58.72
N VAL A 101 -103.43 -63.70 -59.81
CA VAL A 101 -102.78 -62.58 -60.51
C VAL A 101 -102.77 -61.32 -59.65
N ASP A 102 -103.89 -60.98 -59.00
CA ASP A 102 -103.96 -59.78 -58.16
C ASP A 102 -103.06 -59.92 -56.92
N LYS A 103 -102.98 -61.11 -56.32
CA LYS A 103 -101.99 -61.37 -55.28
C LYS A 103 -100.56 -61.22 -55.81
N LEU A 104 -100.22 -61.69 -57.00
CA LEU A 104 -98.90 -61.45 -57.61
C LEU A 104 -98.61 -59.96 -57.86
N LYS A 105 -99.61 -59.17 -58.28
CA LYS A 105 -99.47 -57.70 -58.42
C LYS A 105 -99.22 -57.02 -57.08
N ILE A 106 -99.95 -57.40 -56.03
CA ILE A 106 -99.73 -56.90 -54.67
C ILE A 106 -98.32 -57.29 -54.19
N LEU A 107 -97.88 -58.52 -54.46
CA LEU A 107 -96.52 -58.95 -54.12
C LEU A 107 -95.46 -58.13 -54.88
N LEU A 108 -95.68 -57.84 -56.17
CA LEU A 108 -94.80 -56.98 -56.97
C LEU A 108 -94.72 -55.55 -56.41
N GLU A 109 -95.86 -54.93 -56.11
CA GLU A 109 -95.93 -53.58 -55.55
C GLU A 109 -95.31 -53.53 -54.14
N SER A 110 -95.58 -54.53 -53.29
CA SER A 110 -94.95 -54.64 -51.97
C SER A 110 -93.42 -54.80 -52.06
N LEU A 111 -92.94 -55.53 -53.07
CA LEU A 111 -91.52 -55.70 -53.33
C LEU A 111 -90.91 -54.39 -53.85
N ALA A 112 -91.58 -53.68 -54.76
CA ALA A 112 -91.14 -52.37 -55.24
C ALA A 112 -91.06 -51.32 -54.10
N ILE A 113 -92.08 -51.25 -53.24
CA ILE A 113 -92.07 -50.39 -52.04
C ILE A 113 -90.95 -50.80 -51.08
N SER A 114 -90.73 -52.10 -50.88
CA SER A 114 -89.65 -52.59 -50.01
C SER A 114 -88.26 -52.29 -50.58
N THR A 115 -88.08 -52.39 -51.90
CA THR A 115 -86.81 -52.09 -52.59
C THR A 115 -86.52 -50.59 -52.53
N THR A 116 -87.48 -49.73 -52.89
CA THR A 116 -87.32 -48.27 -52.78
C THR A 116 -87.05 -47.83 -51.34
N LYS A 117 -87.73 -48.44 -50.34
CA LYS A 117 -87.43 -48.20 -48.93
C LYS A 117 -86.01 -48.62 -48.55
N ALA A 118 -85.51 -49.75 -49.07
CA ALA A 118 -84.13 -50.18 -48.82
C ALA A 118 -83.12 -49.26 -49.50
N GLU A 119 -83.37 -48.83 -50.73
CA GLU A 119 -82.55 -47.87 -51.48
C GLU A 119 -82.47 -46.52 -50.78
N ASN A 120 -83.60 -45.97 -50.30
CA ASN A 120 -83.62 -44.73 -49.52
C ASN A 120 -82.80 -44.87 -48.23
N ARG A 121 -82.92 -45.98 -47.50
CA ARG A 121 -82.08 -46.24 -46.32
C ARG A 121 -80.59 -46.32 -46.66
N ILE A 122 -80.24 -46.89 -47.82
CA ILE A 122 -78.85 -46.92 -48.29
C ILE A 122 -78.35 -45.52 -48.61
N LEU A 123 -79.18 -44.69 -49.27
CA LEU A 123 -78.85 -43.29 -49.56
C LEU A 123 -78.67 -42.49 -48.26
N ASP A 124 -79.59 -42.60 -47.30
CA ASP A 124 -79.48 -41.96 -45.99
C ASP A 124 -78.22 -42.41 -45.24
N HIS A 125 -77.90 -43.70 -45.24
CA HIS A 125 -76.66 -44.18 -44.63
C HIS A 125 -75.41 -43.63 -45.34
N ARG A 126 -75.47 -43.45 -46.65
CA ARG A 126 -74.38 -42.88 -47.44
C ARG A 126 -74.19 -41.39 -47.15
N SER A 127 -75.27 -40.63 -47.03
CA SER A 127 -75.20 -39.20 -46.69
C SER A 127 -74.64 -39.00 -45.28
N HIS A 128 -75.13 -39.72 -44.26
CA HIS A 128 -74.56 -39.65 -42.92
C HIS A 128 -73.06 -40.03 -42.89
N LYS A 129 -72.65 -41.02 -43.68
CA LYS A 129 -71.23 -41.40 -43.81
C LYS A 129 -70.41 -40.27 -44.44
N GLU A 130 -70.94 -39.61 -45.46
CA GLU A 130 -70.28 -38.48 -46.13
C GLU A 130 -70.16 -37.25 -45.21
N GLU A 131 -71.20 -36.94 -44.44
CA GLU A 131 -71.17 -35.88 -43.42
C GLU A 131 -70.13 -36.16 -42.33
N ALA A 132 -70.08 -37.40 -41.81
CA ALA A 132 -69.08 -37.79 -40.82
C ALA A 132 -67.65 -37.71 -41.36
N LEU A 133 -67.44 -38.08 -42.64
CA LEU A 133 -66.13 -37.93 -43.30
C LEU A 133 -65.76 -36.47 -43.51
N SER A 134 -66.72 -35.63 -43.92
CA SER A 134 -66.52 -34.20 -44.12
C SER A 134 -66.19 -33.49 -42.80
N PHE A 135 -66.90 -33.82 -41.72
CA PHE A 135 -66.60 -33.32 -40.37
C PHE A 135 -65.21 -33.75 -39.90
N ARG A 136 -64.85 -35.03 -40.08
CA ARG A 136 -63.53 -35.53 -39.71
C ARG A 136 -62.43 -34.81 -40.49
N LEU A 137 -62.61 -34.59 -41.79
CA LEU A 137 -61.68 -33.83 -42.62
C LEU A 137 -61.52 -32.38 -42.10
N ALA A 138 -62.63 -31.69 -41.82
CA ALA A 138 -62.62 -30.34 -41.29
C ALA A 138 -61.89 -30.27 -39.93
N LYS A 139 -62.14 -31.23 -39.04
CA LYS A 139 -61.46 -31.30 -37.74
C LYS A 139 -59.97 -31.60 -37.86
N VAL A 140 -59.56 -32.48 -38.77
CA VAL A 140 -58.14 -32.72 -39.05
C VAL A 140 -57.46 -31.45 -39.56
N ASN A 141 -58.12 -30.67 -40.43
CA ASN A 141 -57.57 -29.41 -40.92
C ASN A 141 -57.44 -28.35 -39.82
N GLU A 142 -58.45 -28.20 -38.95
CA GLU A 142 -58.42 -27.28 -37.80
C GLU A 142 -57.29 -27.64 -36.82
N VAL A 143 -57.18 -28.92 -36.45
CA VAL A 143 -56.10 -29.40 -35.57
C VAL A 143 -54.73 -29.20 -36.23
N SER A 144 -54.59 -29.50 -37.53
CA SER A 144 -53.33 -29.27 -38.25
C SER A 144 -52.95 -27.79 -38.31
N GLN A 145 -53.92 -26.88 -38.40
CA GLN A 145 -53.67 -25.45 -38.38
C GLN A 145 -53.23 -24.99 -36.98
N LEU A 146 -53.89 -25.45 -35.92
CA LEU A 146 -53.49 -25.17 -34.54
C LEU A 146 -52.10 -25.71 -34.21
N GLU A 147 -51.76 -26.92 -34.67
CA GLU A 147 -50.41 -27.49 -34.52
C GLU A 147 -49.35 -26.62 -35.19
N LYS A 148 -49.63 -26.09 -36.39
CA LYS A 148 -48.71 -25.17 -37.09
C LYS A 148 -48.55 -23.84 -36.35
N GLU A 149 -49.63 -23.28 -35.81
CA GLU A 149 -49.61 -22.04 -35.04
C GLU A 149 -48.82 -22.21 -33.73
N LEU A 150 -49.06 -23.29 -32.99
CA LEU A 150 -48.32 -23.62 -31.78
C LEU A 150 -46.84 -23.89 -32.07
N ALA A 151 -46.52 -24.60 -33.15
CA ALA A 151 -45.12 -24.82 -33.56
C ALA A 151 -44.42 -23.49 -33.89
N ALA A 152 -45.12 -22.55 -34.53
CA ALA A 152 -44.58 -21.22 -34.81
C ALA A 152 -44.37 -20.39 -33.52
N GLU A 153 -45.29 -20.47 -32.57
CA GLU A 153 -45.18 -19.81 -31.27
C GLU A 153 -44.03 -20.37 -30.43
N ILE A 154 -43.91 -21.70 -30.33
CA ILE A 154 -42.80 -22.38 -29.65
C ILE A 154 -41.47 -21.91 -30.26
N GLY A 155 -41.35 -21.92 -31.60
CA GLY A 155 -40.14 -21.46 -32.26
C GLY A 155 -39.84 -19.97 -31.99
N LYS A 156 -40.85 -19.12 -31.78
CA LYS A 156 -40.63 -17.72 -31.39
C LYS A 156 -40.12 -17.62 -29.94
N LEU A 157 -40.70 -18.39 -29.02
CA LEU A 157 -40.29 -18.42 -27.61
C LEU A 157 -38.88 -18.98 -27.43
N GLU A 158 -38.50 -20.02 -28.19
CA GLU A 158 -37.14 -20.57 -28.19
C GLU A 158 -36.11 -19.52 -28.62
N ARG A 159 -36.39 -18.77 -29.71
CA ARG A 159 -35.51 -17.67 -30.14
C ARG A 159 -35.40 -16.57 -29.08
N GLN A 160 -36.49 -16.21 -28.41
CA GLN A 160 -36.47 -15.23 -27.32
C GLN A 160 -35.64 -15.73 -26.12
N LYS A 161 -35.76 -17.01 -25.78
CA LYS A 161 -34.94 -17.66 -24.75
C LYS A 161 -33.46 -17.58 -25.11
N ASP A 162 -33.09 -17.91 -26.35
CA ASP A 162 -31.69 -17.85 -26.80
C ASP A 162 -31.13 -16.43 -26.67
N VAL A 163 -31.88 -15.41 -27.09
CA VAL A 163 -31.49 -14.00 -26.94
C VAL A 163 -31.28 -13.65 -25.47
N LEU A 164 -32.23 -13.97 -24.59
CA LEU A 164 -32.11 -13.73 -23.15
C LEU A 164 -30.91 -14.45 -22.52
N GLU A 165 -30.61 -15.69 -22.93
CA GLU A 165 -29.43 -16.41 -22.48
C GLU A 165 -28.12 -15.71 -22.91
N THR A 166 -28.07 -15.16 -24.12
CA THR A 166 -26.89 -14.39 -24.57
C THR A 166 -26.72 -13.09 -23.78
N GLU A 167 -27.81 -12.36 -23.51
CA GLU A 167 -27.79 -11.15 -22.71
C GLU A 167 -27.37 -11.44 -21.27
N LEU A 168 -27.89 -12.52 -20.67
CA LEU A 168 -27.52 -12.96 -19.32
C LEU A 168 -26.03 -13.28 -19.24
N LYS A 169 -25.47 -13.98 -20.24
CA LYS A 169 -24.02 -14.25 -20.33
C LYS A 169 -23.23 -12.95 -20.39
N LYS A 170 -23.65 -11.98 -21.21
CA LYS A 170 -22.99 -10.66 -21.31
C LYS A 170 -23.02 -9.88 -19.99
N VAL A 171 -24.17 -9.88 -19.31
CA VAL A 171 -24.32 -9.24 -17.99
C VAL A 171 -23.42 -9.92 -16.96
N ASN A 172 -23.39 -11.26 -16.93
CA ASN A 172 -22.51 -12.01 -16.03
C ASN A 172 -21.03 -11.72 -16.27
N SER A 173 -20.57 -11.65 -17.53
CA SER A 173 -19.19 -11.26 -17.84
C SER A 173 -18.88 -9.83 -17.40
N SER A 174 -19.82 -8.90 -17.62
CA SER A 174 -19.67 -7.49 -17.21
C SER A 174 -19.64 -7.35 -15.68
N LEU A 175 -20.47 -8.13 -14.98
CA LEU A 175 -20.51 -8.20 -13.52
C LEU A 175 -19.19 -8.77 -12.96
N ALA A 176 -18.65 -9.83 -13.55
CA ALA A 176 -17.36 -10.39 -13.16
C ALA A 176 -16.24 -9.36 -13.32
N PHE A 177 -16.23 -8.62 -14.43
CA PHE A 177 -15.28 -7.54 -14.66
C PHE A 177 -15.42 -6.38 -13.65
N ALA A 178 -16.65 -5.96 -13.36
CA ALA A 178 -16.92 -4.93 -12.35
C ALA A 178 -16.48 -5.36 -10.95
N ASN A 179 -16.74 -6.62 -10.57
CA ASN A 179 -16.29 -7.19 -9.30
C ASN A 179 -14.77 -7.26 -9.19
N ALA A 180 -14.07 -7.63 -10.27
CA ALA A 180 -12.60 -7.61 -10.30
C ALA A 180 -12.07 -6.19 -10.11
N ARG A 181 -12.63 -5.20 -10.81
CA ARG A 181 -12.27 -3.78 -10.63
C ARG A 181 -12.53 -3.29 -9.20
N LEU A 182 -13.65 -3.70 -8.59
CA LEU A 182 -13.96 -3.36 -7.20
C LEU A 182 -12.93 -3.94 -6.24
N ARG A 183 -12.53 -5.21 -6.42
CA ARG A 183 -11.48 -5.84 -5.60
C ARG A 183 -10.16 -5.08 -5.72
N ASN A 184 -9.71 -4.78 -6.94
CA ASN A 184 -8.49 -4.01 -7.15
C ASN A 184 -8.55 -2.63 -6.47
N ALA A 185 -9.67 -1.91 -6.58
CA ALA A 185 -9.82 -0.61 -5.93
C ALA A 185 -9.83 -0.70 -4.39
N ILE A 186 -10.37 -1.79 -3.82
CA ILE A 186 -10.32 -2.05 -2.38
C ILE A 186 -8.88 -2.34 -1.93
N GLU A 187 -8.15 -3.14 -2.70
CA GLU A 187 -6.73 -3.47 -2.43
C GLU A 187 -5.83 -2.24 -2.53
N GLU A 188 -5.96 -1.43 -3.59
CA GLU A 188 -5.26 -0.16 -3.76
C GLU A 188 -5.52 0.79 -2.58
N ARG A 189 -6.78 0.90 -2.14
CA ARG A 189 -7.13 1.70 -0.96
C ARG A 189 -6.45 1.15 0.29
N GLN A 190 -6.47 -0.16 0.52
CA GLN A 190 -5.85 -0.76 1.69
C GLN A 190 -4.32 -0.55 1.71
N GLN A 191 -3.66 -0.67 0.55
CA GLN A 191 -2.24 -0.36 0.42
C GLN A 191 -1.93 1.11 0.69
N PHE A 192 -2.78 2.01 0.18
CA PHE A 192 -2.67 3.44 0.46
C PHE A 192 -2.84 3.74 1.95
N ASP A 193 -3.83 3.14 2.60
CA ASP A 193 -4.08 3.31 4.03
C ASP A 193 -2.88 2.80 4.86
N GLU A 194 -2.30 1.67 4.50
CA GLU A 194 -1.10 1.12 5.15
C GLU A 194 0.11 2.07 4.99
N ALA A 195 0.42 2.47 3.74
CA ALA A 195 1.52 3.40 3.47
C ALA A 195 1.32 4.76 4.16
N SER A 196 0.08 5.24 4.23
CA SER A 196 -0.26 6.47 4.96
C SER A 196 -0.02 6.31 6.46
N ASN A 197 -0.35 5.16 7.04
CA ASN A 197 -0.10 4.88 8.45
C ASN A 197 1.40 4.81 8.76
N GLU A 198 2.20 4.18 7.89
CA GLU A 198 3.67 4.14 8.02
C GLU A 198 4.28 5.54 8.00
N ILE A 199 3.83 6.42 7.09
CA ILE A 199 4.28 7.81 7.02
C ILE A 199 3.94 8.57 8.31
N LEU A 200 2.72 8.39 8.84
CA LEU A 200 2.31 9.03 10.09
C LEU A 200 3.17 8.59 11.27
N GLN A 201 3.50 7.29 11.36
CA GLN A 201 4.39 6.78 12.41
C GLN A 201 5.80 7.37 12.30
N LEU A 202 6.34 7.47 11.09
CA LEU A 202 7.65 8.08 10.86
C LEU A 202 7.67 9.56 11.27
N LEU A 203 6.64 10.31 10.88
CA LEU A 203 6.51 11.72 11.26
C LEU A 203 6.40 11.89 12.76
N GLN A 204 5.61 11.03 13.44
CA GLN A 204 5.49 11.05 14.88
C GLN A 204 6.85 10.77 15.56
N THR A 205 7.59 9.76 15.10
CA THR A 205 8.91 9.44 15.67
C THR A 205 9.89 10.60 15.48
N LYS A 206 9.86 11.28 14.32
CA LYS A 206 10.70 12.45 14.07
C LYS A 206 10.28 13.65 14.92
N GLU A 207 8.98 13.84 15.15
CA GLU A 207 8.48 14.86 16.07
C GLU A 207 8.94 14.61 17.51
N GLU A 208 8.92 13.36 17.97
CA GLU A 208 9.42 12.96 19.29
C GLU A 208 10.94 13.16 19.41
N GLU A 209 11.73 12.80 18.39
CA GLU A 209 13.18 13.01 18.34
C GLU A 209 13.52 14.51 18.41
N LEU A 210 12.87 15.34 17.59
CA LEU A 210 13.06 16.78 17.58
C LEU A 210 12.63 17.40 18.91
N SER A 211 11.52 16.93 19.50
CA SER A 211 11.08 17.36 20.82
C SER A 211 12.13 17.04 21.90
N GLY A 212 12.77 15.86 21.83
CA GLY A 212 13.89 15.50 22.68
C GLY A 212 15.10 16.40 22.50
N SER A 213 15.48 16.70 21.25
CA SER A 213 16.58 17.62 20.93
C SER A 213 16.33 19.03 21.46
N VAL A 214 15.12 19.58 21.25
CA VAL A 214 14.72 20.89 21.78
C VAL A 214 14.77 20.91 23.31
N ALA A 215 14.32 19.84 23.97
CA ALA A 215 14.43 19.73 25.43
C ALA A 215 15.89 19.75 25.90
N SER A 216 16.79 19.01 25.22
CA SER A 216 18.24 19.04 25.51
C SER A 216 18.81 20.45 25.36
N CYS A 217 18.56 21.11 24.24
CA CYS A 217 19.06 22.47 24.00
C CYS A 217 18.55 23.48 25.04
N ARG A 218 17.32 23.31 25.55
CA ARG A 218 16.82 24.14 26.66
C ARG A 218 17.62 23.92 27.93
N THR A 219 17.89 22.66 28.30
CA THR A 219 18.71 22.37 29.48
C THR A 219 20.15 22.88 29.34
N GLU A 220 20.73 22.78 28.15
CA GLU A 220 22.06 23.33 27.86
C GLU A 220 22.07 24.86 27.95
N THR A 221 21.01 25.52 27.49
CA THR A 221 20.84 26.97 27.63
C THR A 221 20.80 27.38 29.10
N ASP A 222 20.06 26.65 29.94
CA ASP A 222 20.01 26.90 31.38
C ASP A 222 21.39 26.74 32.04
N VAL A 223 22.15 25.72 31.63
CA VAL A 223 23.53 25.50 32.10
C VAL A 223 24.44 26.65 31.66
N LEU A 224 24.38 27.07 30.39
CA LEU A 224 25.18 28.20 29.90
C LEU A 224 24.86 29.50 30.64
N ASN A 225 23.59 29.76 30.93
CA ASN A 225 23.18 30.92 31.74
C ASN A 225 23.78 30.87 33.15
N LEU A 226 23.84 29.69 33.77
CA LEU A 226 24.50 29.50 35.06
C LEU A 226 26.00 29.78 34.98
N TRP A 227 26.68 29.28 33.94
CA TRP A 227 28.10 29.55 33.71
C TRP A 227 28.40 31.02 33.45
N ILE A 228 27.60 31.69 32.62
CA ILE A 228 27.72 33.13 32.38
C ILE A 228 27.60 33.88 33.70
N SER A 229 26.54 33.60 34.47
CA SER A 229 26.34 34.22 35.79
C SER A 229 27.54 33.98 36.70
N PHE A 230 28.04 32.74 36.78
CA PHE A 230 29.20 32.40 37.60
C PHE A 230 30.46 33.19 37.19
N ILE A 231 30.77 33.27 35.90
CA ILE A 231 31.94 34.00 35.40
C ILE A 231 31.80 35.49 35.67
N GLU A 232 30.61 36.07 35.47
CA GLU A 232 30.34 37.48 35.79
C GLU A 232 30.52 37.77 37.28
N TYR A 233 30.00 36.91 38.17
CA TYR A 233 30.19 37.05 39.62
C TYR A 233 31.66 36.89 40.01
N ALA A 234 32.36 35.89 39.46
CA ALA A 234 33.77 35.64 39.74
C ALA A 234 34.65 36.81 39.26
N TRP A 235 34.37 37.35 38.07
CA TRP A 235 35.06 38.51 37.54
C TRP A 235 34.86 39.75 38.41
N ASN A 236 33.62 40.03 38.79
CA ASN A 236 33.30 41.15 39.69
C ASN A 236 34.02 41.00 41.04
N LEU A 237 34.03 39.79 41.61
CA LEU A 237 34.76 39.51 42.85
C LEU A 237 36.27 39.76 42.68
N GLN A 238 36.86 39.26 41.60
CA GLN A 238 38.28 39.45 41.30
C GLN A 238 38.62 40.93 41.14
N LEU A 239 37.76 41.71 40.46
CA LEU A 239 37.94 43.15 40.28
C LEU A 239 37.93 43.88 41.63
N VAL A 240 36.97 43.55 42.50
CA VAL A 240 36.90 44.12 43.86
C VAL A 240 38.13 43.73 44.68
N CYS A 241 38.54 42.47 44.66
CA CYS A 241 39.74 42.01 45.36
C CYS A 241 41.02 42.69 44.84
N ALA A 242 41.16 42.84 43.52
CA ALA A 242 42.31 43.50 42.91
C ALA A 242 42.37 44.98 43.32
N LYS A 243 41.24 45.68 43.26
CA LYS A 243 41.13 47.07 43.70
C LYS A 243 41.48 47.24 45.18
N GLN A 244 40.92 46.38 46.04
CA GLN A 244 41.22 46.41 47.48
C GLN A 244 42.71 46.15 47.75
N LYS A 245 43.32 45.20 47.03
CA LYS A 245 44.75 44.92 47.16
C LYS A 245 45.60 46.10 46.69
N GLU A 246 45.24 46.75 45.60
CA GLU A 246 45.93 47.95 45.10
C GLU A 246 45.83 49.10 46.10
N GLU A 247 44.63 49.36 46.64
CA GLU A 247 44.42 50.34 47.72
C GLU A 247 45.30 50.01 48.94
N GLN A 248 45.33 48.75 49.39
CA GLN A 248 46.20 48.32 50.50
C GLN A 248 47.69 48.54 50.21
N ILE A 249 48.15 48.17 49.01
CA ILE A 249 49.56 48.36 48.61
C ILE A 249 49.90 49.84 48.57
N ASN A 250 49.03 50.69 48.02
CA ASN A 250 49.24 52.13 47.97
C ASN A 250 49.29 52.75 49.37
N ASP A 251 48.41 52.32 50.28
CA ASP A 251 48.43 52.74 51.68
C ASP A 251 49.74 52.31 52.38
N GLU A 252 50.18 51.07 52.17
CA GLU A 252 51.46 50.56 52.70
C GLU A 252 52.66 51.34 52.14
N LEU A 253 52.70 51.56 50.82
CA LEU A 253 53.74 52.33 50.14
C LEU A 253 53.79 53.76 50.66
N GLY A 254 52.63 54.39 50.86
CA GLY A 254 52.49 55.71 51.45
C GLY A 254 53.07 55.79 52.88
N ARG A 255 52.81 54.77 53.72
CA ARG A 255 53.40 54.69 55.07
C ARG A 255 54.92 54.53 55.05
N TYR A 256 55.45 53.65 54.19
CA TYR A 256 56.90 53.47 54.07
C TYR A 256 57.60 54.71 53.52
N ALA A 257 56.96 55.44 52.61
CA ALA A 257 57.45 56.75 52.16
C ALA A 257 57.61 57.73 53.29
N GLU A 258 56.62 57.81 54.18
CA GLU A 258 56.67 58.69 55.34
C GLU A 258 57.73 58.25 56.37
N TYR A 259 57.87 56.94 56.63
CA TYR A 259 58.93 56.42 57.50
C TYR A 259 60.33 56.72 56.94
N PHE A 260 60.52 56.55 55.64
CA PHE A 260 61.78 56.85 54.98
C PHE A 260 62.11 58.34 55.07
N ALA A 261 61.17 59.22 54.73
CA ALA A 261 61.36 60.67 54.84
C ALA A 261 61.69 61.10 56.29
N ASN A 262 60.99 60.56 57.28
CA ASN A 262 61.26 60.83 58.70
C ASN A 262 62.67 60.35 59.12
N LEU A 263 63.10 59.18 58.64
CA LEU A 263 64.44 58.67 58.94
C LEU A 263 65.53 59.55 58.30
N VAL A 264 65.33 59.99 57.05
CA VAL A 264 66.23 60.93 56.37
C VAL A 264 66.29 62.27 57.13
N LEU A 265 65.15 62.79 57.58
CA LEU A 265 65.06 63.99 58.42
C LEU A 265 65.73 63.83 59.79
N GLN A 266 65.88 62.62 60.32
CA GLN A 266 66.64 62.39 61.55
C GLN A 266 68.15 62.29 61.28
N LEU A 267 68.54 61.61 60.21
CA LEU A 267 69.95 61.31 59.90
C LEU A 267 70.69 62.50 59.31
N LEU A 268 70.09 63.27 58.40
CA LEU A 268 70.78 64.39 57.74
C LEU A 268 71.17 65.52 58.71
N PRO A 269 70.32 65.96 59.66
CA PRO A 269 70.74 66.93 60.67
C PRO A 269 71.83 66.39 61.59
N ALA A 270 71.76 65.10 61.95
CA ALA A 270 72.81 64.47 62.76
C ALA A 270 74.15 64.51 62.02
N CYS A 271 74.18 64.10 60.75
CA CYS A 271 75.36 64.18 59.90
C CYS A 271 75.85 65.63 59.73
N LYS A 272 74.95 66.60 59.54
CA LYS A 272 75.28 68.03 59.41
C LYS A 272 75.97 68.56 60.67
N ASN A 273 75.44 68.23 61.84
CA ASN A 273 76.00 68.66 63.11
C ASN A 273 77.38 68.02 63.35
N GLU A 274 77.51 66.72 63.11
CA GLU A 274 78.79 66.01 63.23
C GLU A 274 79.83 66.55 62.24
N LEU A 275 79.48 66.73 60.97
CA LEU A 275 80.36 67.31 59.96
C LEU A 275 80.74 68.74 60.29
N GLY A 276 79.81 69.54 60.82
CA GLY A 276 80.11 70.89 61.30
C GLY A 276 81.14 70.89 62.43
N ILE A 277 81.00 69.98 63.40
CA ILE A 277 81.97 69.81 64.50
C ILE A 277 83.31 69.30 63.97
N PHE A 278 83.32 68.29 63.10
CA PHE A 278 84.56 67.79 62.51
C PHE A 278 85.26 68.86 61.70
N MET A 279 84.51 69.68 60.94
CA MET A 279 85.03 70.78 60.15
C MET A 279 85.70 71.85 61.00
N THR A 280 85.09 72.28 62.12
CA THR A 280 85.70 73.27 63.00
C THR A 280 87.00 72.75 63.62
N HIS A 281 86.99 71.51 64.13
CA HIS A 281 88.20 70.87 64.67
C HIS A 281 89.27 70.66 63.58
N PHE A 282 88.86 70.30 62.37
CA PHE A 282 89.75 70.10 61.23
C PHE A 282 90.45 71.39 60.84
N LYS A 283 89.72 72.52 60.76
CA LYS A 283 90.30 73.85 60.54
C LYS A 283 91.30 74.23 61.63
N GLU A 284 90.93 74.06 62.90
CA GLU A 284 91.84 74.34 64.02
C GLU A 284 93.12 73.48 63.97
N LEU A 285 93.00 72.20 63.60
CA LEU A 285 94.14 71.29 63.43
C LEU A 285 95.02 71.70 62.25
N VAL A 286 94.44 72.09 61.12
CA VAL A 286 95.16 72.60 59.94
C VAL A 286 95.91 73.89 60.29
N GLU A 287 95.30 74.82 61.02
CA GLU A 287 95.96 76.03 61.50
C GLU A 287 97.12 75.72 62.45
N LYS A 288 96.94 74.79 63.39
CA LYS A 288 98.02 74.34 64.30
C LYS A 288 99.17 73.64 63.56
N LEU A 289 98.87 72.79 62.58
CA LEU A 289 99.87 72.09 61.77
C LEU A 289 100.64 73.06 60.85
N THR A 290 99.97 74.05 60.28
CA THR A 290 100.62 75.09 59.46
C THR A 290 101.47 76.06 60.28
N ALA A 291 101.05 76.40 61.51
CA ALA A 291 101.85 77.16 62.46
C ALA A 291 103.13 76.40 62.88
N ASN A 292 103.03 75.09 63.14
CA ASN A 292 104.19 74.24 63.40
C ASN A 292 105.13 74.12 62.20
N ASP A 293 104.62 74.14 60.96
CA ASP A 293 105.44 74.18 59.75
C ASP A 293 106.24 75.49 59.59
N GLY A 294 105.74 76.59 60.15
CA GLY A 294 106.45 77.86 60.29
C GLY A 294 107.54 77.82 61.37
N LEU A 295 107.29 77.12 62.47
CA LEU A 295 108.26 76.91 63.57
C LEU A 295 109.40 75.96 63.18
N ASP A 296 109.10 74.88 62.45
CA ASP A 296 110.11 73.95 61.91
C ASP A 296 111.08 74.66 60.93
N LYS A 297 110.59 75.66 60.18
CA LYS A 297 111.42 76.49 59.28
C LYS A 297 112.24 77.54 60.04
N ALA A 298 111.79 77.98 61.21
CA ALA A 298 112.49 78.96 62.05
C ALA A 298 113.54 78.32 62.97
N ALA A 299 113.33 77.08 63.43
CA ALA A 299 114.27 76.35 64.29
C ALA A 299 115.55 75.87 63.58
N HIS A 300 115.58 75.90 62.24
CA HIS A 300 116.74 75.45 61.46
C HIS A 300 117.92 76.44 61.42
N LEU A 301 117.80 77.60 62.10
CA LEU A 301 118.76 78.71 62.04
C LEU A 301 119.39 79.12 63.39
N ASP A 302 118.96 78.59 64.53
CA ASP A 302 119.64 78.83 65.82
C ASP A 302 119.87 77.51 66.57
N GLY A 303 121.14 77.12 66.69
CA GLY A 303 121.54 75.87 67.30
C GLY A 303 121.27 75.86 68.80
N LYS A 304 120.12 75.34 69.22
CA LYS A 304 119.82 74.97 70.61
C LYS A 304 118.87 73.76 70.73
N ASN A 305 119.25 72.86 71.65
CA ASN A 305 118.54 71.77 72.32
C ASN A 305 117.79 70.71 71.49
N HIS A 306 118.44 69.54 71.35
CA HIS A 306 117.89 68.33 70.71
C HIS A 306 116.61 67.78 71.38
N ASP A 307 116.41 68.03 72.69
CA ASP A 307 115.22 67.61 73.45
C ASP A 307 113.94 68.38 73.09
N GLU A 308 114.06 69.66 72.72
CA GLU A 308 112.92 70.52 72.37
C GLU A 308 112.40 70.21 70.96
N TYR A 309 113.32 69.87 70.04
CA TYR A 309 113.01 69.33 68.71
C TYR A 309 112.30 67.97 68.77
N LEU A 310 112.74 67.06 69.65
CA LEU A 310 112.09 65.76 69.82
C LEU A 310 110.69 65.87 70.45
N ALA A 311 110.48 66.84 71.35
CA ALA A 311 109.17 67.16 71.90
C ALA A 311 108.22 67.74 70.84
N SER A 312 108.70 68.71 70.04
CA SER A 312 107.95 69.31 68.94
C SER A 312 107.61 68.31 67.84
N ALA A 313 108.54 67.42 67.48
CA ALA A 313 108.28 66.33 66.52
C ALA A 313 107.26 65.30 67.03
N ARG A 314 107.27 64.98 68.34
CA ARG A 314 106.27 64.09 68.96
C ARG A 314 104.89 64.74 69.00
N GLU A 315 104.84 66.05 69.27
CA GLU A 315 103.60 66.84 69.24
C GLU A 315 103.04 66.95 67.83
N ARG A 316 103.89 67.21 66.82
CA ARG A 316 103.51 67.19 65.40
C ARG A 316 102.97 65.83 64.99
N LYS A 317 103.64 64.72 65.31
CA LYS A 317 103.15 63.36 65.01
C LYS A 317 101.75 63.08 65.60
N ASN A 318 101.49 63.55 66.82
CA ASN A 318 100.17 63.41 67.46
C ASN A 318 99.09 64.25 66.75
N LEU A 319 99.43 65.47 66.33
CA LEU A 319 98.52 66.32 65.55
C LEU A 319 98.22 65.73 64.16
N GLU A 320 99.21 65.16 63.49
CA GLU A 320 99.04 64.51 62.18
C GLU A 320 98.19 63.24 62.27
N GLU A 321 98.36 62.43 63.32
CA GLU A 321 97.51 61.24 63.57
C GLU A 321 96.05 61.63 63.85
N LYS A 322 95.81 62.69 64.63
CA LYS A 322 94.47 63.26 64.85
C LYS A 322 93.86 63.85 63.59
N TYR A 323 94.67 64.48 62.73
CA TYR A 323 94.23 64.97 61.44
C TYR A 323 93.75 63.82 60.55
N LEU A 324 94.52 62.73 60.45
CA LEU A 324 94.13 61.56 59.63
C LEU A 324 92.88 60.86 60.15
N ASP A 325 92.73 60.74 61.48
CA ASP A 325 91.51 60.20 62.10
C ASP A 325 90.28 61.08 61.81
N LEU A 326 90.42 62.41 61.87
CA LEU A 326 89.34 63.34 61.54
C LEU A 326 89.04 63.38 60.03
N GLU A 327 90.05 63.34 59.17
CA GLU A 327 89.91 63.27 57.70
C GLU A 327 89.14 62.00 57.30
N ALA A 328 89.50 60.85 57.89
CA ALA A 328 88.80 59.59 57.67
C ALA A 328 87.33 59.66 58.14
N LYS A 329 87.07 60.23 59.32
CA LYS A 329 85.70 60.44 59.84
C LYS A 329 84.88 61.34 58.94
N LEU A 330 85.45 62.46 58.48
CA LEU A 330 84.77 63.42 57.64
C LEU A 330 84.44 62.83 56.25
N ILE A 331 85.39 62.13 55.61
CA ILE A 331 85.15 61.41 54.35
C ILE A 331 84.06 60.34 54.52
N THR A 332 84.10 59.58 55.62
CA THR A 332 83.13 58.51 55.87
C THR A 332 81.72 59.08 56.08
N THR A 333 81.57 60.13 56.89
CA THR A 333 80.26 60.77 57.13
C THR A 333 79.72 61.45 55.87
N LEU A 334 80.58 62.09 55.06
CA LEU A 334 80.17 62.61 53.74
C LEU A 334 79.74 61.48 52.77
N GLY A 335 80.41 60.34 52.79
CA GLY A 335 80.03 59.16 52.00
C GLY A 335 78.65 58.61 52.39
N VAL A 336 78.31 58.65 53.69
CA VAL A 336 76.96 58.29 54.17
C VAL A 336 75.92 59.30 53.67
N VAL A 337 76.20 60.60 53.72
CA VAL A 337 75.30 61.64 53.20
C VAL A 337 75.02 61.46 51.70
N GLU A 338 76.05 61.21 50.89
CA GLU A 338 75.85 60.99 49.45
C GLU A 338 75.07 59.70 49.17
N SER A 339 75.27 58.66 49.98
CA SER A 339 74.47 57.42 49.91
C SER A 339 72.99 57.66 50.24
N ILE A 340 72.71 58.44 51.29
CA ILE A 340 71.33 58.84 51.67
C ILE A 340 70.68 59.65 50.55
N LYS A 341 71.40 60.62 49.98
CA LYS A 341 70.95 61.46 48.86
C LYS A 341 70.67 60.63 47.61
N GLN A 342 71.51 59.67 47.28
CA GLN A 342 71.29 58.77 46.15
C GLN A 342 70.04 57.90 46.35
N LEU A 343 69.82 57.37 47.55
CA LEU A 343 68.60 56.61 47.87
C LEU A 343 67.33 57.47 47.85
N TYR A 344 67.43 58.74 48.25
CA TYR A 344 66.31 59.68 48.20
C TYR A 344 65.93 60.05 46.75
N THR A 345 66.91 60.24 45.88
CA THR A 345 66.70 60.60 44.47
C THR A 345 66.29 59.43 43.57
N GLN A 346 66.73 58.21 43.88
CA GLN A 346 66.36 57.02 43.10
C GLN A 346 64.90 56.57 43.29
N ASN A 347 64.28 56.93 44.41
CA ASN A 347 62.89 56.57 44.67
C ASN A 347 61.96 57.72 44.24
N GLU A 348 61.42 57.63 43.02
CA GLU A 348 60.49 58.61 42.43
C GLU A 348 59.27 58.90 43.33
N ASP A 349 58.78 57.89 44.06
CA ASP A 349 57.62 58.02 44.96
C ASP A 349 57.94 58.78 46.26
N PHE A 350 59.20 58.76 46.72
CA PHE A 350 59.65 59.50 47.91
C PHE A 350 60.06 60.94 47.57
N SER A 351 60.57 61.16 46.36
CA SER A 351 60.92 62.49 45.83
C SER A 351 59.69 63.33 45.47
N ARG A 352 58.55 62.72 45.09
CA ARG A 352 57.30 63.45 44.78
C ARG A 352 56.75 64.30 45.93
N LYS A 353 56.98 63.89 47.17
CA LYS A 353 56.76 64.72 48.37
C LYS A 353 58.08 65.39 48.73
N GLN A 354 58.52 66.31 47.89
CA GLN A 354 59.76 67.04 48.08
C GLN A 354 59.64 67.85 49.38
N ASP A 355 60.19 67.31 50.47
CA ASP A 355 60.20 68.00 51.74
C ASP A 355 61.28 69.07 51.64
N GLN A 356 60.84 70.32 51.56
CA GLN A 356 61.70 71.49 51.44
C GLN A 356 62.81 71.48 52.52
N ARG A 357 62.53 70.89 53.69
CA ARG A 357 63.51 70.75 54.78
C ARG A 357 64.65 69.79 54.45
N ILE A 358 64.38 68.70 53.73
CA ILE A 358 65.41 67.72 53.33
C ILE A 358 66.34 68.37 52.31
N GLU A 359 65.80 69.11 51.34
CA GLU A 359 66.61 69.83 50.35
C GLU A 359 67.49 70.90 50.99
N GLU A 360 66.94 71.71 51.89
CA GLU A 360 67.69 72.70 52.65
C GLU A 360 68.84 72.06 53.47
N LEU A 361 68.63 70.86 54.01
CA LEU A 361 69.67 70.11 54.73
C LEU A 361 70.75 69.55 53.80
N LEU A 362 70.36 69.02 52.64
CA LEU A 362 71.30 68.52 51.62
C LEU A 362 72.15 69.64 51.04
N ASP A 363 71.58 70.82 50.82
CA ASP A 363 72.33 71.99 50.33
C ASP A 363 73.30 72.51 51.39
N ALA A 364 72.88 72.60 52.67
CA ALA A 364 73.80 72.97 53.75
C ALA A 364 74.94 71.96 53.94
N LEU A 365 74.68 70.66 53.73
CA LEU A 365 75.71 69.62 53.75
C LEU A 365 76.67 69.73 52.56
N ARG A 366 76.16 70.15 51.39
CA ARG A 366 76.98 70.43 50.21
C ARG A 366 77.93 71.59 50.47
N GLU A 367 77.47 72.66 51.12
CA GLU A 367 78.33 73.78 51.51
C GLU A 367 79.49 73.33 52.42
N ILE A 368 79.21 72.46 53.42
CA ILE A 368 80.26 71.91 54.30
C ILE A 368 81.24 71.04 53.50
N LYS A 369 80.74 70.25 52.54
CA LYS A 369 81.58 69.45 51.65
C LYS A 369 82.47 70.34 50.76
N ASP A 370 81.92 71.37 50.14
CA ASP A 370 82.66 72.30 49.29
C ASP A 370 83.73 73.05 50.11
N GLU A 371 83.41 73.37 51.36
CA GLU A 371 84.36 73.93 52.31
C GLU A 371 85.50 72.94 52.62
N PHE A 372 85.21 71.65 52.80
CA PHE A 372 86.23 70.62 53.06
C PHE A 372 87.17 70.48 51.87
N ASP A 373 86.61 70.40 50.66
CA ASP A 373 87.36 70.28 49.42
C ASP A 373 88.23 71.54 49.15
N SER A 374 87.87 72.70 49.73
CA SER A 374 88.63 73.95 49.59
C SER A 374 89.86 74.07 50.51
N ILE A 375 89.87 73.36 51.65
CA ILE A 375 90.98 73.40 52.60
C ILE A 375 92.17 72.63 52.02
N LYS A 376 93.30 73.32 51.84
CA LYS A 376 94.52 72.70 51.31
C LYS A 376 95.11 71.71 52.33
N ARG A 377 95.19 70.44 51.96
CA ARG A 377 95.81 69.36 52.76
C ARG A 377 97.23 69.74 53.23
N PRO A 378 97.51 69.79 54.56
CA PRO A 378 98.85 70.04 55.10
C PRO A 378 99.86 68.94 54.72
N ASN A 379 101.16 69.27 54.74
CA ASN A 379 102.22 68.29 54.49
C ASN A 379 102.49 67.46 55.75
N LEU A 380 102.03 66.19 55.74
CA LEU A 380 102.12 65.27 56.87
C LEU A 380 103.43 64.47 56.80
N GLN A 381 104.31 64.66 57.78
CA GLN A 381 105.58 63.94 57.85
C GLN A 381 105.39 62.44 58.18
N VAL A 382 104.32 62.09 58.88
CA VAL A 382 103.94 60.71 59.26
C VAL A 382 103.55 59.85 58.04
N GLU A 383 103.17 60.47 56.92
CA GLU A 383 102.93 59.80 55.64
C GLU A 383 104.21 59.62 54.79
N THR A 384 105.34 60.23 55.17
CA THR A 384 106.63 60.11 54.46
C THR A 384 107.39 58.85 54.92
N PRO A 385 107.68 57.88 54.03
CA PRO A 385 108.26 56.61 54.45
C PRO A 385 109.77 56.69 54.70
N THR A 386 110.22 56.52 55.95
CA THR A 386 111.63 56.26 56.27
C THR A 386 111.93 54.76 56.17
N MET A 387 112.72 54.40 55.16
CA MET A 387 113.21 53.05 54.83
C MET A 387 114.34 52.58 55.75
N ALA A 388 114.15 51.47 56.50
CA ALA A 388 115.23 50.49 56.78
C ALA A 388 114.70 49.18 57.43
N THR A 389 114.98 48.07 56.74
CA THR A 389 115.23 46.69 57.24
C THR A 389 114.09 45.73 57.58
N ARG A 390 113.61 45.04 56.52
CA ARG A 390 113.42 43.58 56.36
C ARG A 390 113.38 42.69 57.62
N ARG A 391 112.26 41.98 57.83
CA ARG A 391 112.27 40.53 58.15
C ARG A 391 110.94 39.82 57.85
N ALA A 392 111.07 38.53 57.58
CA ALA A 392 110.17 37.59 56.90
C ALA A 392 108.80 37.30 57.57
N ALA A 393 107.87 36.85 56.73
CA ALA A 393 106.56 36.26 57.03
C ALA A 393 106.63 35.01 57.93
N PRO A 394 105.50 34.56 58.53
CA PRO A 394 104.79 33.43 57.92
C PRO A 394 103.25 33.42 58.04
N ASN A 395 102.67 32.54 57.23
CA ASN A 395 101.26 32.23 57.00
C ASN A 395 100.49 31.65 58.20
N THR A 396 99.17 31.86 58.24
CA THR A 396 98.11 30.92 58.68
C THR A 396 96.79 31.29 57.97
N SER A 397 96.33 30.59 56.94
CA SER A 397 95.46 29.40 56.92
C SER A 397 94.14 29.51 57.71
N SER A 398 93.02 29.59 56.98
CA SER A 398 91.79 28.79 57.15
C SER A 398 90.98 28.95 55.85
N LYS A 399 90.91 27.94 54.98
CA LYS A 399 89.81 26.94 54.86
C LYS A 399 88.45 27.67 54.77
N GLU A 400 87.63 27.52 53.73
CA GLU A 400 87.08 26.25 53.22
C GLU A 400 86.65 26.30 51.74
N THR A 401 86.85 25.19 51.05
CA THR A 401 86.05 24.66 49.93
C THR A 401 85.84 23.17 50.26
N PRO A 402 85.08 22.36 49.52
CA PRO A 402 83.83 22.56 48.77
C PRO A 402 82.80 21.44 49.12
N THR A 403 81.54 21.48 48.65
CA THR A 403 80.85 20.20 48.33
C THR A 403 79.78 20.36 47.26
N LYS A 404 80.01 19.70 46.11
CA LYS A 404 78.98 19.29 45.16
C LYS A 404 78.22 18.07 45.72
N LEU A 405 77.00 17.91 45.18
CA LEU A 405 76.24 16.68 44.89
C LEU A 405 75.03 16.37 45.80
N LYS A 406 73.81 16.59 45.26
CA LYS A 406 72.91 15.51 44.78
C LYS A 406 71.60 16.09 44.20
N LYS A 407 71.26 15.69 42.97
CA LYS A 407 69.86 15.59 42.48
C LYS A 407 69.17 14.39 43.16
N PRO A 408 67.83 14.36 43.29
CA PRO A 408 66.92 13.89 42.21
C PRO A 408 65.83 14.94 41.89
N SER A 409 65.55 15.33 40.63
CA SER A 409 64.59 14.71 39.67
C SER A 409 63.15 14.69 40.19
N LYS A 410 62.07 15.17 39.56
CA LYS A 410 61.65 15.68 38.24
C LYS A 410 60.53 16.71 38.58
N GLU A 411 60.26 17.77 37.82
CA GLU A 411 59.30 17.71 36.71
C GLU A 411 59.36 18.99 35.87
N LYS A 412 59.01 18.81 34.61
CA LYS A 412 59.30 19.67 33.47
C LYS A 412 58.38 20.89 33.45
N TYR A 413 58.96 22.06 33.21
CA TYR A 413 58.27 23.07 32.40
C TYR A 413 58.29 22.59 30.95
N SER A 414 57.12 22.57 30.30
CA SER A 414 57.01 22.56 28.85
C SER A 414 55.87 23.48 28.44
N LYS A 415 56.29 24.70 28.12
CA LYS A 415 55.90 25.49 26.95
C LYS A 415 54.65 24.99 26.19
N VAL A 416 53.64 25.84 26.23
CA VAL A 416 52.57 25.99 25.26
C VAL A 416 53.13 25.88 23.83
N GLN A 417 52.67 24.87 23.10
CA GLN A 417 52.57 24.88 21.65
C GLN A 417 51.17 24.43 21.28
N VAL A 418 50.46 25.36 20.65
CA VAL A 418 49.24 25.14 19.88
C VAL A 418 49.58 24.16 18.77
N VAL A 419 48.92 23.00 18.76
CA VAL A 419 48.82 22.11 17.60
C VAL A 419 47.35 22.03 17.24
N ASN A 420 47.09 22.37 15.98
CA ASN A 420 45.81 22.37 15.30
C ASN A 420 45.01 21.10 15.59
N GLY A 421 43.73 21.28 15.89
CA GLY A 421 42.73 20.26 15.65
C GLY A 421 42.55 20.10 14.14
N GLN A 422 42.99 18.96 13.62
CA GLN A 422 42.67 18.54 12.28
C GLN A 422 42.68 17.01 12.25
N ASP A 423 41.65 16.42 12.85
CA ASP A 423 41.17 15.06 12.59
C ASP A 423 39.64 15.18 12.50
N PHE A 424 39.16 15.59 11.33
CA PHE A 424 37.74 15.66 10.97
C PHE A 424 37.63 15.44 9.46
N LEU A 425 38.07 14.28 8.99
CA LEU A 425 37.78 13.76 7.66
C LEU A 425 37.71 12.24 7.79
N ASP A 426 36.48 11.71 7.84
CA ASP A 426 36.12 10.36 7.36
C ASP A 426 34.62 10.01 7.52
N SER A 427 33.77 10.97 7.91
CA SER A 427 32.32 10.73 7.99
C SER A 427 31.66 10.48 6.62
N ASP A 428 32.23 10.99 5.52
CA ASP A 428 31.70 10.75 4.16
C ASP A 428 32.08 9.36 3.62
N GLU A 429 33.22 8.80 4.05
CA GLU A 429 33.68 7.49 3.60
C GLU A 429 32.97 6.35 4.38
N GLU A 430 32.61 6.61 5.65
CA GLU A 430 31.70 5.76 6.45
C GLU A 430 30.24 5.81 5.95
N LEU A 431 29.76 6.97 5.48
CA LEU A 431 28.42 7.08 4.87
C LEU A 431 28.34 6.37 3.52
N ALA A 432 29.38 6.49 2.69
CA ALA A 432 29.43 5.81 1.38
C ALA A 432 29.55 4.29 1.52
N THR A 433 30.25 3.80 2.54
CA THR A 433 30.31 2.36 2.84
C THR A 433 28.97 1.83 3.37
N LEU A 434 28.26 2.60 4.21
CA LEU A 434 26.95 2.21 4.72
C LEU A 434 25.84 2.23 3.64
N GLU A 435 25.85 3.22 2.74
CA GLU A 435 24.94 3.25 1.57
C GLU A 435 25.22 2.11 0.59
N SER A 436 26.50 1.76 0.38
CA SER A 436 26.90 0.62 -0.44
C SER A 436 26.46 -0.71 0.16
N GLU A 437 26.53 -0.87 1.49
CA GLU A 437 26.00 -2.06 2.18
C GLU A 437 24.47 -2.14 2.09
N PHE A 438 23.76 -1.02 2.27
CA PHE A 438 22.30 -0.96 2.10
C PHE A 438 21.86 -1.33 0.67
N MET A 439 22.57 -0.82 -0.34
CA MET A 439 22.32 -1.14 -1.75
C MET A 439 22.70 -2.57 -2.16
N LYS A 440 23.47 -3.29 -1.33
CA LYS A 440 23.79 -4.70 -1.53
C LYS A 440 22.70 -5.61 -0.95
N ILE A 441 22.13 -5.22 0.18
CA ILE A 441 21.01 -5.92 0.83
C ILE A 441 19.73 -5.82 -0.03
N ILE A 442 19.44 -4.65 -0.60
CA ILE A 442 18.28 -4.45 -1.49
C ILE A 442 18.41 -5.29 -2.78
N ARG A 443 19.63 -5.51 -3.28
CA ARG A 443 19.88 -6.37 -4.45
C ARG A 443 19.85 -7.87 -4.15
N GLY A 444 20.17 -8.27 -2.91
CA GLY A 444 20.09 -9.66 -2.47
C GLY A 444 18.64 -10.15 -2.33
N HIS A 445 17.75 -9.31 -1.81
CA HIS A 445 16.34 -9.65 -1.61
C HIS A 445 15.48 -9.64 -2.88
N ALA A 446 15.94 -8.99 -3.97
CA ALA A 446 15.20 -8.95 -5.23
C ALA A 446 15.43 -10.20 -6.13
N ALA A 447 16.35 -11.10 -5.79
CA ALA A 447 16.76 -12.20 -6.65
C ALA A 447 16.33 -13.61 -6.18
N GLU A 448 15.73 -13.76 -5.00
CA GLU A 448 15.45 -15.09 -4.42
C GLU A 448 13.97 -15.53 -4.40
N GLU A 449 13.01 -14.74 -4.90
CA GLU A 449 11.58 -15.08 -4.81
C GLU A 449 10.80 -15.06 -6.15
N ILE A 450 11.42 -15.51 -7.23
CA ILE A 450 10.68 -15.89 -8.45
C ILE A 450 11.22 -17.23 -8.91
N ASN A 451 10.69 -18.34 -8.39
CA ASN A 451 10.69 -19.69 -9.00
C ASN A 451 10.05 -20.73 -8.04
N SER A 452 8.74 -20.70 -7.81
CA SER A 452 8.04 -21.89 -7.25
C SER A 452 6.50 -21.85 -7.34
N TRP A 453 5.92 -21.53 -8.50
CA TRP A 453 4.49 -21.78 -8.73
C TRP A 453 4.22 -22.26 -10.16
N GLU A 454 4.75 -23.45 -10.48
CA GLU A 454 4.26 -24.30 -11.57
C GLU A 454 4.38 -25.76 -11.11
N SER A 455 3.31 -26.28 -10.48
CA SER A 455 2.96 -27.71 -10.34
C SER A 455 1.55 -27.86 -9.81
#